data_AF-A0AAW0H2V2-F1
#
_entry.id   AF-A0AAW0H2V2-F1
#
_cell.length_a   1.000
_cell.length_b   1.000
_cell.length_c   1.000
_cell.angle_alpha   90.00
_cell.angle_beta   90.00
_cell.angle_gamma   90.00
#
_symmetry.space_group_name_H-M   'P 1'
#
loop_
_entity.id
_entity.type
_entity.pdbx_description
1 polymer ?
#
loop_
_entity_poly.entity_id
_entity_poly.type
_entity_poly.pdbx_seq_one_letter_code
_entity_poly.pdbx_strand_id
1 'polypeptide(L)' 'MDMRAPAPLLGLLLLWFSGIRCHILMTQSPSSLFVSLGERVSISCWASQGISNYLSWYQQKPERPPKP' A
#
# COMPACT_ATOMS: atom_id res chain seq x y z
N MET A 1 -28.30 -0.01 39.11
CA MET A 1 -28.13 1.07 38.12
C MET A 1 -27.92 0.39 36.77
N ASP A 2 -29.02 0.08 36.09
CA ASP A 2 -28.98 -0.52 34.75
C ASP A 2 -28.47 0.51 33.75
N MET A 3 -27.23 0.37 33.31
CA MET A 3 -26.71 1.13 32.17
C MET A 3 -27.10 0.38 30.89
N ARG A 4 -28.36 0.55 30.46
CA ARG A 4 -28.74 0.17 29.10
C ARG A 4 -28.43 1.36 28.18
N ALA A 5 -27.27 1.30 27.54
CA ALA A 5 -26.91 2.27 26.51
C ALA A 5 -28.00 2.29 25.41
N PRO A 6 -28.42 3.47 24.93
CA PRO A 6 -29.47 3.57 23.92
C PRO A 6 -28.98 2.97 22.59
N ALA A 7 -29.62 1.89 22.14
CA ALA A 7 -29.39 1.24 20.84
C ALA A 7 -29.24 2.19 19.63
N PRO A 8 -29.98 3.31 19.50
CA PRO A 8 -29.78 4.25 18.38
C PRO A 8 -28.42 4.95 18.40
N LEU A 9 -27.81 5.20 19.56
CA LEU A 9 -26.50 5.85 19.66
C LEU A 9 -25.38 4.93 19.14
N LEU A 10 -25.49 3.63 19.40
CA LEU A 10 -24.58 2.61 18.85
C LEU A 10 -24.73 2.53 17.32
N GLY A 11 -25.96 2.58 16.80
CA GLY A 11 -26.23 2.61 15.36
C GLY A 11 -25.65 3.85 14.68
N LEU A 12 -25.76 5.03 15.30
CA LEU A 12 -25.13 6.26 14.83
C LEU A 12 -23.61 6.17 14.83
N LEU A 13 -22.98 5.61 15.87
CA LEU A 13 -21.52 5.40 15.91
C LEU A 13 -21.06 4.46 14.78
N LEU A 14 -21.78 3.37 14.52
CA LEU A 14 -21.45 2.41 13.45
C LEU A 14 -21.45 3.04 12.05
N LEU A 15 -22.34 4.00 11.78
CA LEU A 15 -22.39 4.72 10.52
C LEU A 15 -21.16 5.61 10.28
N TRP A 16 -20.47 6.05 11.34
CA TRP A 16 -19.25 6.88 11.24
C TRP A 16 -17.98 6.06 10.91
N PHE A 17 -18.03 4.73 11.01
CA PHE A 17 -16.90 3.86 10.65
C PHE A 17 -16.89 3.46 9.15
N SER A 18 -17.83 3.97 8.35
CA SER A 18 -17.89 3.71 6.90
C SER A 18 -16.74 4.43 6.18
N GLY A 19 -15.54 3.86 6.20
CA GLY A 19 -14.42 4.42 5.45
C GLY A 19 -13.01 3.97 5.81
N ILE A 20 -12.80 2.99 6.69
CA ILE A 20 -11.45 2.53 7.01
C ILE A 20 -10.91 1.74 5.80
N ARG A 21 -10.12 2.39 4.94
CA ARG A 21 -9.43 1.73 3.81
C ARG A 21 -8.17 1.04 4.34
N CYS A 22 -8.13 -0.29 4.28
CA CYS A 22 -7.08 -1.12 4.86
C CYS A 22 -6.03 -1.65 3.84
N HIS A 23 -5.87 -1.00 2.69
CA HIS A 23 -4.90 -1.41 1.67
C HIS A 23 -3.53 -0.74 1.92
N ILE A 24 -2.45 -1.52 1.78
CA ILE A 24 -1.08 -1.02 1.79
C ILE A 24 -0.69 -0.61 0.37
N LEU A 25 -0.51 0.69 0.16
CA LEU A 25 -0.07 1.23 -1.11
C LEU A 25 1.45 1.11 -1.23
N MET A 26 1.93 0.61 -2.38
CA MET A 26 3.34 0.60 -2.75
C MET A 26 3.59 1.69 -3.79
N THR A 27 4.46 2.65 -3.47
CA THR A 27 4.86 3.73 -4.36
C THR A 27 6.31 3.54 -4.80
N GLN A 28 6.57 3.60 -6.11
CA GLN A 28 7.91 3.46 -6.68
C GLN A 28 8.40 4.75 -7.36
N SER A 29 9.70 5.00 -7.30
CA SER A 29 10.35 6.14 -7.95
C SER A 29 11.76 5.77 -8.43
N PRO A 30 12.22 6.27 -9.59
CA PRO A 30 11.45 7.04 -10.57
C PRO A 30 10.44 6.15 -11.31
N SER A 31 9.38 6.75 -11.85
CA SER A 31 8.39 6.02 -12.68
C SER A 31 8.95 5.66 -14.06
N SER A 32 9.86 6.48 -14.58
CA SER A 32 10.63 6.22 -15.80
C SER A 32 11.94 6.99 -15.73
N LEU A 33 13.01 6.42 -16.29
CA LEU A 33 14.32 7.03 -16.35
C LEU A 33 15.06 6.52 -17.60
N PHE A 34 15.74 7.44 -18.29
CA PHE A 34 16.70 7.10 -19.34
C PHE A 34 18.11 7.21 -18.78
N VAL A 35 18.95 6.22 -19.05
CA VAL A 35 20.33 6.16 -18.57
C VAL A 35 21.27 5.64 -19.63
N SER A 36 22.53 6.03 -19.53
CA SER A 36 23.61 5.54 -20.38
C SER A 36 24.07 4.15 -19.94
N LEU A 37 24.64 3.39 -20.88
CA LEU A 37 25.21 2.09 -20.57
C LEU A 37 26.35 2.22 -19.56
N GLY A 38 26.33 1.38 -18.53
CA GLY A 38 27.32 1.36 -17.45
C GLY A 38 26.99 2.26 -16.27
N GLU A 39 25.94 3.10 -16.36
CA GLU A 39 25.48 3.90 -15.22
C GLU A 39 24.74 3.05 -14.18
N ARG A 40 24.93 3.39 -12.91
CA ARG A 40 24.21 2.77 -11.79
C ARG A 40 22.90 3.52 -11.57
N VAL A 41 21.80 2.78 -11.51
CA VAL A 41 20.48 3.31 -11.14
C VAL A 41 20.04 2.81 -9.78
N SER A 42 19.24 3.62 -9.09
CA SER A 42 18.55 3.25 -7.87
C SER A 42 17.05 3.46 -8.07
N ILE A 43 16.26 2.45 -7.71
CA ILE A 43 14.80 2.53 -7.68
C ILE A 43 14.38 2.44 -6.21
N SER A 44 13.58 3.40 -5.77
CA SER A 44 13.05 3.46 -4.42
C SER A 44 11.63 2.89 -4.39
N CYS A 45 11.30 2.17 -3.32
CA CYS A 45 9.96 1.67 -3.06
C CYS A 45 9.54 2.03 -1.64
N TRP A 46 8.37 2.64 -1.50
CA TRP A 46 7.80 3.05 -0.22
C TRP A 46 6.46 2.37 0.00
N ALA A 47 6.30 1.74 1.17
CA ALA A 47 5.04 1.19 1.61
C ALA A 47 4.32 2.20 2.51
N SER A 48 3.01 2.37 2.33
CA SER A 48 2.22 3.30 3.14
C SER A 48 2.11 2.92 4.61
N GLN A 49 2.45 1.68 4.96
CA GLN A 49 2.40 1.09 6.30
C GLN A 49 3.57 0.11 6.47
N GLY A 50 3.86 -0.32 7.69
CA GLY A 50 4.91 -1.30 7.95
C GLY A 50 4.59 -2.67 7.35
N ILE A 51 5.52 -3.19 6.52
CA ILE A 51 5.40 -4.51 5.86
C ILE A 51 6.39 -5.54 6.41
N SER A 52 7.01 -5.28 7.57
CA SER A 52 8.16 -6.05 8.06
C SER A 52 9.25 -6.10 6.97
N ASN A 53 9.71 -7.30 6.61
CA ASN A 53 10.65 -7.57 5.53
C ASN A 53 10.01 -8.24 4.30
N TYR A 54 8.68 -8.21 4.16
CA TYR A 54 7.96 -8.80 3.02
C TYR A 54 8.00 -7.90 1.78
N LEU A 55 9.20 -7.69 1.24
CA LEU A 55 9.43 -6.92 0.01
C LEU A 55 10.26 -7.75 -0.98
N SER A 56 9.88 -7.72 -2.25
CA SER A 56 10.60 -8.40 -3.33
C SER A 56 10.58 -7.54 -4.59
N TRP A 57 11.67 -7.59 -5.35
CA TRP A 57 11.80 -6.90 -6.63
C TRP A 57 11.53 -7.87 -7.77
N TYR A 58 10.92 -7.37 -8.84
CA TYR A 58 10.68 -8.12 -10.05
C TYR A 58 10.99 -7.27 -11.27
N GLN A 59 11.66 -7.86 -12.25
CA GLN A 59 11.88 -7.28 -13.56
C GLN A 59 10.90 -7.88 -14.57
N GLN A 60 10.11 -7.02 -15.19
CA GLN A 60 9.29 -7.38 -16.35
C GLN A 60 9.89 -6.79 -17.62
N LYS A 61 10.16 -7.65 -18.60
CA LYS A 61 10.52 -7.23 -19.96
C LYS A 61 9.26 -7.21 -20.82
N PRO A 62 9.21 -6.41 -21.89
CA PRO A 62 8.08 -6.42 -22.82
C PRO A 62 7.69 -7.85 -23.20
N GLU A 63 6.40 -8.15 -23.15
CA GLU A 63 5.80 -9.44 -23.54
C GLU A 63 6.27 -10.67 -22.75
N ARG A 64 6.98 -10.48 -21.63
CA ARG A 64 7.43 -11.57 -20.77
C ARG A 64 6.78 -11.48 -19.39
N PRO A 65 6.56 -12.61 -18.71
CA PRO A 65 6.10 -12.60 -17.33
C PRO A 65 7.16 -11.96 -16.41
N PRO A 66 6.75 -11.36 -15.28
CA PRO A 66 7.67 -10.86 -14.26
C PRO A 66 8.62 -11.96 -13.78
N LYS A 67 9.89 -11.61 -13.61
CA LYS A 67 10.91 -12.49 -13.01
C LYS A 67 11.52 -11.79 -11.79
N PRO A 68 11.89 -12.54 -10.73
CA PRO A 68 12.72 -11.99 -9.66
C PRO A 68 14.00 -11.36 -10.22
#